data_AF-A0A9W8K335-F1
#
_entry.id   AF-A0A9W8K335-F1
#
_cell.length_a   1.000
_cell.length_b   1.000
_cell.length_c   1.000
_cell.angle_alpha   90.00
_cell.angle_beta   90.00
_cell.angle_gamma   90.00
#
_symmetry.space_group_name_H-M   'P 1'
#
loop_
_entity.id
_entity.type
_entity.pdbx_description
1 polymer ?
#
loop_
_entity_poly.entity_id
_entity_poly.type
_entity_poly.pdbx_seq_one_letter_code
_entity_poly.pdbx_strand_id
1 'polypeptide(L)' 'MAKLYILSALLVLAAQGFALPSQEAPQTVYHCGNGVDVCPGPEWTCCGPLIEGVGGTCRKLKPDEACIF' A
#
# COMPACT_ATOMS: atom_id res chain seq x y z
N MET A 1 -11.52 18.33 43.03
CA MET A 1 -11.27 16.90 42.73
C MET A 1 -12.00 16.42 41.47
N ALA A 2 -13.31 16.65 41.31
CA ALA A 2 -14.09 16.23 40.12
C ALA A 2 -13.51 16.67 38.76
N LYS A 3 -12.90 17.86 38.69
CA LYS A 3 -12.30 18.42 37.46
C LYS A 3 -11.12 17.60 36.93
N LEU A 4 -10.37 16.94 37.81
CA LEU A 4 -9.23 16.10 37.44
C LEU A 4 -9.72 14.79 36.79
N TYR A 5 -10.78 14.20 37.34
CA TYR A 5 -11.37 12.95 36.82
C TYR A 5 -12.00 13.11 35.44
N ILE A 6 -12.58 14.27 35.13
CA ILE A 6 -13.17 14.56 33.82
C ILE A 6 -12.08 14.61 32.74
N LEU A 7 -10.94 15.25 33.03
CA LEU A 7 -9.78 15.30 32.14
C LEU A 7 -9.19 13.90 31.90
N SER A 8 -9.10 13.07 32.94
CA SER A 8 -8.64 11.68 32.81
C SER A 8 -9.57 10.85 31.93
N ALA A 9 -10.89 11.00 32.10
CA ALA A 9 -11.89 10.25 31.34
C ALA A 9 -11.87 10.60 29.84
N LEU A 10 -11.69 11.88 29.50
CA LEU A 10 -11.57 12.34 28.12
C LEU A 10 -10.32 11.80 27.42
N LEU A 11 -9.19 11.70 28.13
CA LEU A 11 -7.94 11.20 27.57
C LEU A 11 -8.04 9.70 27.20
N VAL A 12 -8.72 8.90 28.02
CA VAL A 12 -8.91 7.46 27.79
C VAL A 12 -9.83 7.20 26.60
N LEU A 13 -10.85 8.04 26.38
CA LEU A 13 -11.74 7.91 25.22
C LEU A 13 -11.03 8.25 23.90
N ALA A 14 -10.16 9.27 23.90
CA ALA A 14 -9.42 9.68 22.70
C ALA A 14 -8.37 8.65 22.26
N ALA A 15 -7.77 7.90 23.20
CA ALA A 15 -6.78 6.87 22.88
C ALA A 15 -7.34 5.68 22.08
N GLN A 16 -8.66 5.44 22.15
CA GLN A 16 -9.30 4.32 21.46
C GLN A 16 -9.58 4.59 19.98
N GLY A 17 -9.56 5.86 19.55
CA GLY A 17 -9.86 6.25 18.16
C GLY A 17 -8.74 5.97 17.15
N PHE A 18 -7.50 5.77 17.60
CA PHE A 18 -6.33 5.64 16.73
C PHE A 18 -5.79 4.21 16.59
N ALA A 19 -6.42 3.22 17.25
CA ALA A 19 -5.98 1.83 17.27
C ALA A 19 -6.84 0.90 16.38
N LEU A 20 -7.67 1.47 15.49
CA LEU A 20 -8.37 0.67 14.50
C LEU A 20 -7.34 0.15 13.47
N PRO A 21 -7.25 -1.17 13.24
CA PRO A 21 -6.39 -1.69 12.19
C PRO A 21 -6.84 -1.06 10.86
N SER A 22 -5.88 -0.53 10.09
CA SER A 22 -6.15 -0.09 8.73
C SER A 22 -6.76 -1.27 7.99
N GLN A 23 -8.03 -1.15 7.57
CA GLN A 23 -8.66 -2.13 6.70
C GLN A 23 -8.09 -1.97 5.30
N GLU A 24 -6.79 -2.23 5.12
CA GLU A 24 -6.21 -2.38 3.80
C GLU A 24 -6.83 -3.65 3.21
N ALA A 25 -7.78 -3.49 2.29
CA ALA A 25 -8.36 -4.61 1.58
C ALA A 25 -7.23 -5.43 0.93
N PRO A 26 -7.24 -6.77 1.01
CA PRO A 26 -6.20 -7.60 0.40
C PRO A 26 -6.12 -7.29 -1.10
N GLN A 27 -5.03 -6.65 -1.51
CA GLN A 27 -4.76 -6.34 -2.91
C GLN A 27 -4.03 -7.54 -3.52
N THR A 28 -4.61 -8.16 -4.55
CA THR A 28 -3.91 -9.17 -5.36
C THR A 28 -2.70 -8.52 -6.03
N VAL A 29 -1.50 -9.03 -5.74
CA VAL A 29 -0.25 -8.60 -6.37
C VAL A 29 0.03 -9.50 -7.57
N TYR A 30 0.17 -8.92 -8.75
CA TYR A 30 0.52 -9.64 -9.97
C TYR A 30 2.01 -9.48 -10.27
N HIS A 31 2.67 -10.59 -10.60
CA HIS A 31 4.08 -10.63 -10.96
C HIS A 31 4.27 -10.86 -12.46
N CYS A 32 5.39 -10.41 -13.01
CA CYS A 32 5.73 -10.52 -14.43
C CYS A 32 7.21 -10.88 -14.62
N GLY A 33 7.55 -11.88 -15.43
CA GLY A 33 8.91 -12.17 -15.87
C GLY A 33 9.33 -11.23 -17.02
N ASN A 34 10.47 -10.53 -16.85
CA ASN A 34 11.01 -9.52 -17.77
C ASN A 34 11.07 -10.03 -19.23
N GLY A 35 10.05 -9.71 -20.03
CA GLY A 35 9.96 -10.05 -21.46
C GLY A 35 9.20 -11.33 -21.84
N VAL A 36 8.77 -12.16 -20.88
CA VAL A 36 8.01 -13.41 -21.16
C VAL A 36 6.57 -13.34 -20.64
N ASP A 37 6.37 -12.84 -19.42
CA ASP A 37 5.02 -12.69 -18.86
C ASP A 37 4.52 -11.26 -19.06
N VAL A 38 3.30 -11.17 -19.59
CA VAL A 38 2.62 -9.90 -19.83
C VAL A 38 1.68 -9.62 -18.66
N CYS A 39 1.65 -8.38 -18.20
CA CYS A 39 0.67 -7.96 -17.21
C CYS A 39 -0.77 -8.11 -17.75
N PRO A 40 -1.79 -8.18 -16.87
CA PRO A 40 -3.16 -8.60 -17.25
C PRO A 40 -3.86 -7.74 -18.32
N GLY A 41 -3.36 -6.54 -18.59
CA GLY A 41 -3.95 -5.61 -19.55
C GLY A 41 -2.99 -4.49 -19.96
N PRO A 42 -3.36 -3.72 -20.99
CA PRO A 42 -2.52 -2.64 -21.55
C PRO A 42 -2.31 -1.47 -20.59
N GLU A 43 -3.17 -1.31 -19.57
CA GLU A 43 -3.04 -0.26 -18.55
C GLU A 43 -2.05 -0.61 -17.44
N TRP A 44 -1.47 -1.81 -17.48
CA TRP A 44 -0.49 -2.27 -16.50
C TRP A 44 0.92 -2.19 -17.07
N THR A 45 1.85 -1.80 -16.22
CA THR A 45 3.27 -1.75 -16.51
C THR A 45 4.00 -2.73 -15.59
N CYS A 46 4.87 -3.56 -16.16
CA CYS A 46 5.73 -4.44 -15.38
C CYS A 46 6.85 -3.60 -14.75
N CYS A 47 6.75 -3.31 -13.45
CA CYS A 47 7.81 -2.63 -12.70
C CYS A 47 8.63 -3.68 -11.94
N GLY A 48 9.83 -3.99 -12.43
CA GLY A 48 10.78 -4.88 -11.77
C GLY A 48 12.11 -4.19 -11.47
N PRO A 49 12.98 -4.81 -10.67
CA PRO A 49 14.32 -4.29 -10.40
C PRO A 49 15.20 -4.28 -11.66
N LEU A 50 16.22 -3.40 -11.72
CA LEU A 50 17.27 -3.35 -12.76
C LEU A 50 17.96 -4.68 -13.08
N ILE A 51 17.82 -5.68 -12.20
CA ILE A 51 18.54 -6.95 -12.30
C ILE A 51 17.90 -7.81 -13.38
N GLU A 52 18.66 -8.06 -14.45
CA GLU A 52 18.24 -8.93 -15.54
C GLU A 52 17.87 -10.33 -15.03
N GLY A 53 16.78 -10.89 -15.55
CA GLY A 53 16.25 -12.20 -15.14
C GLY A 53 15.45 -12.22 -13.83
N VAL A 54 15.39 -11.11 -13.08
CA VAL A 54 14.50 -10.96 -11.93
C VAL A 54 13.20 -10.30 -12.40
N GLY A 55 12.10 -11.02 -12.31
CA GLY A 55 10.77 -10.50 -12.66
C GLY A 55 10.35 -9.31 -11.80
N GLY A 56 9.31 -8.60 -12.23
CA GLY A 56 8.74 -7.45 -11.54
C GLY A 56 7.33 -7.69 -11.00
N THR A 57 6.71 -6.57 -10.63
CA THR A 57 5.32 -6.48 -10.20
C THR A 57 4.55 -5.62 -11.19
N CYS A 58 3.37 -6.06 -11.61
CA CYS A 58 2.49 -5.27 -12.45
C CYS A 58 1.87 -4.15 -11.64
N ARG A 59 2.01 -2.91 -12.13
CA ARG A 59 1.43 -1.71 -11.53
C ARG A 59 0.65 -0.91 -12.56
N LYS A 60 -0.45 -0.29 -12.15
CA LYS A 60 -1.10 0.78 -12.92
C LYS A 60 -0.44 2.10 -12.54
N LEU A 61 0.28 2.70 -13.47
CA LEU A 61 0.95 3.98 -13.26
C LEU A 61 -0.01 5.13 -13.51
N LYS A 62 0.09 6.18 -12.69
CA LYS A 62 -0.53 7.48 -13.02
C LYS A 62 0.27 8.16 -14.14
N PRO A 63 -0.29 9.17 -14.83
CA PRO A 63 0.39 9.85 -15.93
C PRO A 63 1.74 10.48 -15.56
N ASP A 64 1.96 10.78 -14.29
CA ASP A 64 3.17 11.37 -13.72
C ASP A 64 4.09 10.36 -13.02
N GLU A 65 3.75 9.07 -13.04
CA GLU A 65 4.54 8.01 -12.42
C GLU A 65 5.32 7.22 -13.49
N ALA A 66 6.57 6.91 -13.17
CA ALA A 66 7.39 5.97 -13.92
C ALA A 66 7.90 4.87 -12.97
N CYS A 67 8.11 3.67 -13.49
CA CYS A 67 8.88 2.68 -12.74
C CYS A 67 10.34 3.17 -12.67
N ILE A 68 10.92 3.18 -11.48
CA ILE A 68 12.36 3.32 -11.32
C ILE A 68 12.89 1.90 -11.45
N PHE A 69 13.33 1.55 -12.64
CA PHE A 69 13.95 0.26 -12.88
C PHE A 69 15.24 0.23 -12.09
#